data_AF-A0A4Q2RCR1-F1
#
_entry.id   AF-A0A4Q2RCR1-F1
#
_cell.length_a   1.000
_cell.length_b   1.000
_cell.length_c   1.000
_cell.angle_alpha   90.00
_cell.angle_beta   90.00
_cell.angle_gamma   90.00
#
_symmetry.space_group_name_H-M   'P 1'
#
loop_
_entity.id
_entity.type
_entity.pdbx_description
1 polymer ?
#
loop_
_entity_poly.entity_id
_entity_poly.type
_entity_poly.pdbx_seq_one_letter_code
_entity_poly.pdbx_strand_id
1 'polypeptide(L)'
;MLDNVSPAPQAAPADGGEQWEAKVKNVLKAELKRRGIGYKELAERLSAIGVPENEPNIRNKLARGRFTAVFMVQVMAAIGAKNILLD
;
A
#
# COMPACT_ATOMS: atom_id res chain seq x y z
N MET A 1 36.81 -27.25 -24.05
CA MET A 1 35.97 -26.05 -24.23
C MET A 1 34.56 -26.41 -23.76
N LEU A 2 34.30 -26.23 -22.47
CA LEU A 2 32.97 -26.29 -21.87
C LEU A 2 32.97 -25.20 -20.80
N ASP A 3 32.49 -24.01 -21.17
CA ASP A 3 32.29 -22.91 -20.24
C ASP A 3 31.08 -23.25 -19.35
N ASN A 4 31.35 -23.99 -18.27
CA ASN A 4 30.39 -24.22 -17.20
C ASN A 4 30.21 -22.93 -16.41
N VAL A 5 29.38 -22.02 -16.93
CA VAL A 5 28.91 -20.86 -16.18
C VAL A 5 27.90 -21.37 -15.14
N SER A 6 28.38 -21.66 -13.94
CA SER A 6 27.51 -21.81 -12.78
C SER A 6 26.64 -20.56 -12.65
N PRO A 7 25.30 -20.67 -12.59
CA PRO A 7 24.47 -19.51 -12.30
C PRO A 7 24.84 -18.99 -10.90
N ALA A 8 25.05 -17.67 -10.82
CA ALA A 8 25.24 -16.96 -9.57
C ALA A 8 24.15 -17.35 -8.55
N PRO A 9 24.45 -17.35 -7.24
CA PRO A 9 23.48 -17.70 -6.22
C PRO A 9 22.23 -16.84 -6.38
N GLN A 10 21.07 -17.48 -6.58
CA GLN A 10 19.79 -16.81 -6.44
C GLN A 10 19.74 -16.24 -5.01
N ALA A 11 19.63 -14.91 -4.91
CA ALA A 11 19.55 -14.22 -3.63
C ALA A 11 18.47 -14.87 -2.75
N ALA A 12 18.84 -15.17 -1.50
CA ALA A 12 17.94 -15.65 -0.47
C ALA A 12 16.66 -14.78 -0.38
N PRO A 13 15.49 -15.34 -0.03
CA PRO A 13 14.25 -14.59 0.02
C PRO A 13 14.37 -13.44 1.02
N ALA A 14 13.93 -12.24 0.60
CA ALA A 14 13.97 -11.03 1.39
C ALA A 14 12.84 -11.03 2.43
N ASP A 15 12.92 -11.91 3.42
CA ASP A 15 11.81 -12.27 4.31
C ASP A 15 11.38 -11.18 5.32
N GLY A 16 11.94 -9.98 5.26
CA GLY A 16 11.51 -8.84 6.06
C GLY A 16 10.51 -7.90 5.35
N GLY A 17 10.78 -7.56 4.09
CA GLY A 17 10.05 -6.51 3.38
C GLY A 17 8.60 -6.88 3.06
N GLU A 18 8.37 -8.11 2.61
CA GLU A 18 7.05 -8.59 2.21
C GLU A 18 6.07 -8.65 3.38
N GLN A 19 6.56 -8.97 4.59
CA GLN A 19 5.75 -8.98 5.80
C GLN A 19 5.28 -7.56 6.18
N TRP A 20 6.16 -6.56 6.07
CA TRP A 20 5.81 -5.16 6.33
C TRP A 20 4.87 -4.58 5.27
N GLU A 21 5.09 -4.90 3.99
CA GLU A 21 4.17 -4.54 2.90
C GLU A 21 2.77 -5.12 3.13
N ALA A 22 2.69 -6.38 3.57
CA ALA A 22 1.44 -7.02 3.93
C ALA A 22 0.78 -6.37 5.15
N LYS A 23 1.55 -6.02 6.19
CA LYS A 23 1.03 -5.34 7.37
C LYS A 23 0.45 -3.97 7.02
N VAL A 24 1.22 -3.14 6.30
CA VAL A 24 0.82 -1.78 5.93
C VAL A 24 -0.42 -1.76 5.05
N LYS A 25 -0.52 -2.64 4.04
CA LYS A 25 -1.74 -2.70 3.21
C LYS A 25 -2.97 -3.17 3.99
N ASN A 26 -2.80 -4.13 4.90
CA ASN A 26 -3.91 -4.66 5.69
C ASN A 26 -4.44 -3.62 6.67
N VAL A 27 -3.54 -2.87 7.31
CA VAL A 27 -3.86 -1.74 8.17
C VAL A 27 -4.70 -0.70 7.42
N LEU A 28 -4.25 -0.24 6.26
CA LEU A 28 -4.96 0.79 5.51
C LEU A 28 -6.32 0.29 5.00
N LYS A 29 -6.40 -0.98 4.55
CA LYS A 29 -7.67 -1.61 4.15
C LYS A 29 -8.64 -1.77 5.33
N ALA A 30 -8.14 -2.08 6.52
CA ALA A 30 -8.96 -2.19 7.71
C ALA A 30 -9.57 -0.84 8.08
N GLU A 31 -8.81 0.26 7.98
CA GLU A 31 -9.34 1.62 8.21
C GLU A 31 -10.43 1.98 7.20
N LEU A 32 -10.25 1.65 5.92
CA LEU A 32 -11.29 1.86 4.90
C LEU A 32 -12.55 1.05 5.21
N LYS A 33 -12.39 -0.23 5.55
CA LYS A 33 -13.50 -1.13 5.87
C LYS A 33 -14.26 -0.68 7.12
N ARG A 34 -13.57 -0.25 8.18
CA ARG A 34 -14.18 0.28 9.42
C ARG A 34 -15.06 1.50 9.17
N ARG A 35 -14.72 2.29 8.14
CA ARG A 35 -15.43 3.51 7.76
C ARG A 35 -16.44 3.31 6.64
N GLY A 36 -16.53 2.11 6.07
CA GLY A 36 -17.41 1.81 4.94
C GLY A 36 -16.99 2.48 3.63
N ILE A 37 -15.73 2.91 3.49
CA ILE A 37 -15.26 3.69 2.34
C ILE A 37 -14.71 2.76 1.26
N GLY A 38 -15.31 2.81 0.08
CA GLY A 38 -14.82 2.13 -1.12
C GLY A 38 -13.69 2.92 -1.82
N TYR A 39 -13.01 2.29 -2.78
CA TYR A 39 -11.92 2.96 -3.51
C TYR A 39 -12.37 4.13 -4.38
N LYS A 40 -13.58 4.04 -4.98
CA LYS A 40 -14.18 5.16 -5.72
C LYS A 40 -14.36 6.38 -4.83
N GLU A 41 -15.00 6.17 -3.67
CA GLU A 41 -15.23 7.22 -2.69
C GLU A 41 -13.92 7.76 -2.10
N LEU A 42 -12.92 6.90 -1.86
CA LEU A 42 -11.59 7.34 -1.44
C LEU A 42 -10.95 8.27 -2.48
N ALA A 43 -11.07 7.96 -3.78
CA ALA A 43 -10.55 8.82 -4.85
C ALA A 43 -11.23 10.19 -4.86
N GLU A 44 -12.56 10.23 -4.65
CA GLU A 44 -13.34 11.47 -4.54
C GLU A 44 -12.89 12.29 -3.32
N ARG A 45 -12.74 11.66 -2.15
CA ARG A 45 -12.29 12.32 -0.90
C ARG A 45 -10.85 12.82 -0.99
N LEU A 46 -9.95 12.07 -1.60
CA LEU A 46 -8.57 12.49 -1.85
C LEU A 46 -8.55 13.70 -2.80
N SER A 47 -9.35 13.68 -3.85
CA SER A 47 -9.47 14.81 -4.78
C SER A 47 -10.00 16.06 -4.08
N ALA A 48 -10.95 15.92 -3.15
CA ALA A 48 -11.48 17.03 -2.37
C ALA A 48 -10.44 17.72 -1.46
N ILE A 49 -9.35 17.03 -1.09
CA ILE A 49 -8.22 17.60 -0.35
C ILE A 49 -7.02 17.96 -1.24
N GLY A 50 -7.21 18.00 -2.57
CA GLY A 50 -6.17 18.38 -3.53
C GLY A 50 -5.20 17.26 -3.91
N VAL A 51 -5.55 16.00 -3.65
CA VAL A 51 -4.74 14.82 -3.99
C VAL A 51 -5.43 14.07 -5.13
N PRO A 52 -5.10 14.37 -6.40
CA PRO A 52 -5.75 13.73 -7.55
C PRO A 52 -5.34 12.27 -7.63
N GLU A 53 -6.30 11.38 -7.36
CA GLU A 53 -6.13 9.94 -7.41
C GLU A 53 -7.29 9.30 -8.15
N ASN A 54 -7.06 8.10 -8.69
CA ASN A 54 -8.11 7.30 -9.30
C ASN A 54 -8.17 5.90 -8.68
N GLU A 55 -9.34 5.28 -8.80
CA GLU A 55 -9.59 3.97 -8.21
C GLU A 55 -8.58 2.89 -8.66
N PRO A 56 -8.18 2.77 -9.94
CA PRO A 56 -7.14 1.84 -10.36
C PRO A 56 -5.77 2.08 -9.68
N ASN A 57 -5.33 3.33 -9.55
CA ASN A 57 -4.04 3.67 -8.94
C ASN A 57 -4.04 3.36 -7.43
N ILE A 58 -5.12 3.75 -6.74
CA ILE A 58 -5.34 3.40 -5.32
C ILE A 58 -5.31 1.89 -5.15
N ARG A 59 -6.07 1.13 -5.96
CA ARG A 59 -6.09 -0.33 -5.91
C ARG A 59 -4.69 -0.92 -6.08
N ASN A 60 -3.91 -0.41 -7.04
CA ASN A 60 -2.55 -0.89 -7.30
C ASN A 60 -1.58 -0.60 -6.14
N LYS A 61 -1.62 0.62 -5.58
CA LYS A 61 -0.82 1.02 -4.41
C LYS A 61 -1.15 0.16 -3.19
N LEU A 62 -2.44 0.00 -2.89
CA LEU A 62 -2.91 -0.80 -1.75
C LEU A 62 -2.74 -2.31 -1.97
N ALA A 63 -2.75 -2.80 -3.21
CA ALA A 63 -2.51 -4.23 -3.48
C ALA A 63 -1.05 -4.62 -3.16
N ARG A 64 -0.10 -3.77 -3.58
CA ARG A 64 1.34 -4.00 -3.40
C ARG A 64 1.86 -3.59 -2.02
N GLY A 65 1.14 -2.72 -1.29
CA GLY A 65 1.61 -2.22 0.00
C GLY A 65 2.81 -1.28 -0.10
N ARG A 66 3.11 -0.78 -1.30
CA ARG A 66 4.18 0.17 -1.58
C ARG A 66 3.58 1.52 -1.94
N PHE A 67 3.62 2.43 -0.99
CA PHE A 67 3.24 3.83 -1.15
C PHE A 67 4.04 4.68 -0.19
N THR A 68 4.09 5.98 -0.45
CA THR A 68 4.83 6.91 0.41
C THR A 68 4.08 7.11 1.73
N ALA A 69 4.81 7.43 2.79
CA ALA A 69 4.19 7.85 4.06
C ALA A 69 3.27 9.07 3.87
N VAL A 70 3.59 9.96 2.93
CA VAL A 70 2.74 11.10 2.54
C VAL A 70 1.38 10.60 2.04
N PHE A 71 1.34 9.64 1.12
CA PHE A 71 0.09 9.07 0.62
C PHE A 71 -0.73 8.42 1.74
N MET A 72 -0.06 7.73 2.67
CA MET A 72 -0.72 7.13 3.84
C MET A 72 -1.43 8.18 4.70
N VAL A 73 -0.74 9.29 5.02
CA VAL A 73 -1.30 10.40 5.81
C VAL A 73 -2.44 11.09 5.04
N GLN A 74 -2.30 11.26 3.72
CA GLN A 74 -3.36 11.82 2.87
C GLN A 74 -4.61 10.95 2.89
N VAL A 75 -4.47 9.63 2.79
CA VAL A 75 -5.59 8.69 2.93
C VAL A 75 -6.23 8.83 4.31
N MET A 76 -5.45 8.85 5.38
CA MET A 76 -5.98 9.04 6.73
C MET A 76 -6.75 10.35 6.89
N ALA A 77 -6.20 11.46 6.38
CA ALA A 77 -6.87 12.75 6.41
C ALA A 77 -8.19 12.73 5.62
N ALA A 78 -8.18 12.17 4.40
CA ALA A 78 -9.36 12.08 3.53
C ALA A 78 -10.49 11.22 4.14
N ILE A 79 -10.14 10.19 4.90
CA ILE A 79 -11.13 9.32 5.56
C ILE A 79 -11.48 9.78 6.98
N GLY A 80 -10.80 10.79 7.52
CA GLY A 80 -10.98 11.28 8.89
C GLY A 80 -10.43 10.34 9.97
N ALA A 81 -9.38 9.57 9.66
CA ALA A 81 -8.68 8.71 10.62
C ALA A 81 -7.67 9.51 11.44
N LYS A 82 -7.76 9.38 12.77
CA LYS A 82 -6.87 10.05 13.73
C LYS A 82 -5.79 9.12 14.28
N ASN A 83 -6.03 7.82 14.23
CA ASN A 83 -5.14 6.80 14.74
C ASN A 83 -5.07 5.62 13.77
N ILE A 84 -4.00 4.84 13.92
CA ILE A 84 -3.81 3.56 13.25
C ILE A 84 -3.60 2.52 14.34
N LEU A 85 -4.32 1.41 14.23
CA LEU A 85 -4.06 0.24 15.05
C LEU A 85 -3.17 -0.73 14.27
N LEU A 86 -2.00 -1.00 14.84
CA LEU A 86 -1.12 -2.07 14.41
C LEU A 86 -1.46 -3.29 15.27
N ASP A 87 -2.21 -4.23 14.72
CA ASP A 87 -2.36 -5.57 15.32
C ASP A 87 -1.07 -6.37 15.12
#